data_AF-A0A6S7A8E5-F1
#
_entry.id   AF-A0A6S7A8E5-F1
#
_cell.length_a   1.000
_cell.length_b   1.000
_cell.length_c   1.000
_cell.angle_alpha   90.00
_cell.angle_beta   90.00
_cell.angle_gamma   90.00
#
_symmetry.space_group_name_H-M   'P 1'
#
loop_
_entity.id
_entity.type
_entity.pdbx_description
1 polymer ?
#
loop_
_entity_poly.entity_id
_entity_poly.type
_entity_poly.pdbx_seq_one_letter_code
_entity_poly.pdbx_strand_id
1 'polypeptide(L)'
;MLPTQVILALLVLQLALLIPLVAVGIQLIRWLHWCFLASPQTRGERPRFTGPVLALIFSTLAATDFIGFEPFPTLSQMNPVPEGARAYFTVAMLALAVWCWAYSGAIRSRIRTMLGVS
;
A
#
# COMPACT_ATOMS: atom_id res chain seq x y z
N MET A 1 23.56 -18.70 -8.59
CA MET A 1 23.08 -17.41 -9.12
C MET A 1 21.57 -17.44 -9.15
N LEU A 2 20.91 -16.43 -8.59
CA LEU A 2 19.45 -16.35 -8.65
C LEU A 2 19.01 -16.17 -10.12
N PRO A 3 17.93 -16.83 -10.57
CA PRO A 3 17.39 -16.60 -11.90
C PRO A 3 17.05 -15.11 -12.07
N THR A 4 17.36 -14.53 -13.22
CA THR A 4 17.11 -13.10 -13.51
C THR A 4 15.65 -12.70 -13.25
N GLN A 5 14.71 -13.62 -13.50
CA GLN A 5 13.28 -13.44 -13.22
C GLN A 5 13.00 -13.20 -11.73
N VAL A 6 13.70 -13.91 -10.84
CA VAL A 6 13.54 -13.76 -9.38
C VAL A 6 14.09 -12.42 -8.92
N ILE A 7 15.24 -12.00 -9.46
CA ILE A 7 15.84 -10.70 -9.15
C ILE A 7 14.90 -9.56 -9.56
N LEU A 8 14.34 -9.62 -10.77
CA LEU A 8 13.39 -8.63 -11.25
C LEU A 8 12.11 -8.60 -10.42
N ALA A 9 11.56 -9.76 -10.05
CA ALA A 9 10.37 -9.84 -9.21
C ALA A 9 10.59 -9.21 -7.82
N LEU A 10 11.73 -9.49 -7.19
CA LEU A 10 12.11 -8.90 -5.91
C LEU A 10 12.27 -7.37 -6.01
N LEU A 11 12.90 -6.88 -7.08
CA LEU A 11 13.07 -5.44 -7.31
C LEU A 11 11.71 -4.74 -7.48
N VAL A 12 10.82 -5.32 -8.29
CA VAL A 12 9.46 -4.78 -8.50
C VAL A 12 8.69 -4.74 -7.19
N LEU A 13 8.79 -5.80 -6.37
CA LEU A 13 8.13 -5.86 -5.08
C LEU A 13 8.67 -4.81 -4.10
N GLN A 14 10.00 -4.63 -4.04
CA GLN A 14 10.63 -3.60 -3.22
C GLN A 14 10.15 -2.20 -3.61
N LEU A 15 10.09 -1.90 -4.91
CA LEU A 15 9.57 -0.63 -5.41
C LEU A 15 8.08 -0.46 -5.07
N ALA A 16 7.29 -1.51 -5.24
CA ALA A 16 5.86 -1.50 -4.92
C ALA A 16 5.58 -1.26 -3.44
N LEU A 17 6.50 -1.62 -2.53
CA LEU A 17 6.42 -1.33 -1.10
C LEU A 17 6.97 0.06 -0.75
N LEU A 18 8.13 0.42 -1.32
CA LEU A 18 8.83 1.67 -1.00
C LEU A 18 8.05 2.90 -1.46
N ILE A 19 7.45 2.87 -2.64
CA ILE A 19 6.71 4.01 -3.20
C ILE A 19 5.52 4.40 -2.30
N PRO A 20 4.60 3.47 -1.92
CA PRO A 20 3.54 3.80 -0.97
C PRO A 20 4.03 4.20 0.40
N LEU A 21 5.10 3.57 0.90
CA LEU A 21 5.69 3.92 2.19
C LEU A 21 6.16 5.38 2.22
N VAL A 22 6.91 5.80 1.20
CA VAL A 22 7.38 7.18 1.05
C VAL A 22 6.19 8.14 0.91
N ALA A 23 5.18 7.79 0.11
CA ALA A 23 4.01 8.65 -0.05
C ALA A 23 3.19 8.80 1.23
N VAL A 24 3.02 7.73 2.02
CA VAL A 24 2.43 7.82 3.37
C VAL A 24 3.27 8.74 4.25
N GLY A 25 4.60 8.60 4.22
CA GLY A 25 5.52 9.48 4.95
C GLY A 25 5.37 10.96 4.57
N ILE A 26 5.35 11.27 3.27
CA ILE A 26 5.12 12.63 2.76
C ILE A 26 3.77 13.16 3.22
N GLN A 27 2.72 12.35 3.17
CA GLN A 27 1.40 12.77 3.62
C GLN A 27 1.33 12.97 5.13
N LEU A 28 2.05 12.16 5.91
CA LEU A 28 2.17 12.32 7.35
C LEU A 28 2.86 13.65 7.68
N ILE A 29 3.95 13.98 6.98
CA ILE A 29 4.63 15.27 7.11
C ILE A 29 3.68 16.42 6.74
N ARG A 30 2.96 16.30 5.62
CA ARG A 30 1.95 17.30 5.21
C ARG A 30 0.85 17.45 6.26
N TRP A 31 0.45 16.37 6.91
CA TRP A 31 -0.56 16.40 7.96
C TRP A 31 -0.04 17.02 9.25
N LEU A 32 1.19 16.71 9.67
CA LEU A 32 1.84 17.36 10.80
C LEU A 32 2.00 18.86 10.55
N HIS A 33 2.47 19.23 9.37
CA HIS A 33 2.55 20.64 8.96
C HIS A 33 1.18 21.30 8.97
N TRP A 34 0.15 20.64 8.41
CA TRP A 34 -1.22 21.13 8.46
C TRP A 34 -1.68 21.30 9.91
N CYS A 35 -1.53 20.31 10.78
CA CYS A 35 -2.01 20.33 12.17
C CYS A 35 -1.30 21.36 13.06
N PHE A 36 0.01 21.55 12.94
CA PHE A 36 0.79 22.31 13.91
C PHE A 36 1.37 23.63 13.38
N LEU A 37 1.67 23.74 12.09
CA LEU A 37 2.42 24.88 11.54
C LEU A 37 1.61 25.76 10.58
N ALA A 38 0.59 25.22 9.92
CA ALA A 38 -0.15 25.97 8.90
C ALA A 38 -1.11 27.00 9.53
N SER A 39 -0.98 28.26 9.10
CA SER A 39 -1.88 29.34 9.50
C SER A 39 -3.31 29.06 8.99
N PRO A 40 -4.37 29.37 9.77
CA PRO A 40 -5.75 29.05 9.41
C PRO A 40 -6.19 29.61 8.05
N GLN A 41 -5.59 30.72 7.61
CA GLN A 41 -5.90 31.42 6.35
C GLN A 41 -5.27 30.77 5.11
N THR A 42 -4.23 29.94 5.26
CA THR A 42 -3.50 29.30 4.14
C THR A 42 -3.60 27.78 4.14
N ARG A 43 -4.35 27.20 5.09
CA ARG A 43 -4.33 25.76 5.40
C ARG A 43 -4.78 24.84 4.27
N GLY A 44 -5.47 25.35 3.24
CA GLY A 44 -5.93 24.54 2.10
C GLY A 44 -6.73 23.29 2.52
N GLU A 45 -6.83 22.31 1.63
CA GLU A 45 -7.51 21.04 1.92
C GLU A 45 -6.68 20.11 2.82
N ARG A 46 -7.38 19.35 3.68
CA ARG A 46 -6.77 18.32 4.52
C ARG A 46 -6.09 17.23 3.66
N PRO A 47 -4.84 16.83 3.97
CA PRO A 47 -4.14 15.80 3.22
C PRO A 47 -4.90 14.46 3.23
N ARG A 48 -4.88 13.77 2.08
CA ARG A 48 -5.72 12.60 1.80
C ARG A 48 -4.92 11.31 1.86
N PHE A 49 -5.04 10.58 2.96
CA PHE A 49 -4.33 9.33 3.27
C PHE A 49 -4.81 8.07 2.57
N THR A 50 -6.05 8.09 2.06
CA THR A 50 -6.75 6.86 1.70
C THR A 50 -6.05 6.06 0.60
N GLY A 51 -5.49 6.72 -0.43
CA GLY A 51 -4.78 6.04 -1.52
C GLY A 51 -3.46 5.42 -1.10
N PRO A 52 -2.51 6.20 -0.56
CA PRO A 52 -1.21 5.67 -0.18
C PRO A 52 -1.28 4.61 0.91
N VAL A 53 -2.18 4.75 1.88
CA VAL A 53 -2.34 3.75 2.95
C VAL A 53 -2.91 2.44 2.40
N LEU A 54 -3.96 2.49 1.57
CA LEU A 54 -4.51 1.27 0.98
C LEU A 54 -3.48 0.58 0.07
N ALA A 55 -2.74 1.35 -0.74
CA ALA A 55 -1.69 0.79 -1.57
C ALA A 55 -0.57 0.16 -0.72
N LEU A 56 -0.17 0.79 0.39
CA LEU A 56 0.83 0.21 1.29
C LEU A 56 0.37 -1.10 1.92
N ILE A 57 -0.90 -1.19 2.33
CA ILE A 57 -1.48 -2.43 2.88
C ILE A 57 -1.41 -3.55 1.84
N PHE A 58 -1.90 -3.28 0.62
CA PHE A 58 -1.92 -4.29 -0.45
C PHE A 58 -0.52 -4.65 -0.94
N SER A 59 0.41 -3.69 -1.03
CA SER A 59 1.82 -3.97 -1.32
C SER A 59 2.48 -4.80 -0.22
N THR A 60 2.14 -4.58 1.04
CA THR A 60 2.65 -5.40 2.16
C THR A 60 2.09 -6.83 2.07
N LEU A 61 0.79 -6.98 1.77
CA LEU A 61 0.18 -8.29 1.54
C LEU A 61 0.82 -9.03 0.36
N ALA A 62 1.08 -8.33 -0.75
CA ALA A 62 1.83 -8.87 -1.88
C ALA A 62 3.24 -9.31 -1.45
N ALA A 63 3.88 -8.57 -0.54
CA ALA A 63 5.22 -8.90 -0.07
C ALA A 63 5.25 -10.14 0.81
N THR A 64 4.17 -10.45 1.56
CA THR A 64 4.11 -11.61 2.47
C THR A 64 4.37 -12.96 1.81
N ASP A 65 4.20 -13.02 0.49
CA ASP A 65 4.34 -14.23 -0.29
C ASP A 65 5.77 -14.50 -0.78
N PHE A 66 6.52 -13.43 -1.03
CA PHE A 66 7.95 -13.48 -1.41
C PHE A 66 8.89 -13.57 -0.20
N ILE A 67 8.34 -13.65 1.02
CA ILE A 67 9.03 -13.87 2.31
C ILE A 67 9.73 -15.26 2.39
N GLY A 68 9.79 -16.03 1.30
CA GLY A 68 10.69 -17.20 1.19
C GLY A 68 12.20 -16.87 1.32
N PHE A 69 12.56 -15.58 1.41
CA PHE A 69 13.93 -15.06 1.57
C PHE A 69 14.17 -14.30 2.90
N GLU A 70 13.32 -14.48 3.93
CA GLU A 70 13.45 -13.75 5.21
C GLU A 70 13.90 -14.57 6.42
N PRO A 71 14.54 -13.92 7.42
CA PRO A 71 14.92 -14.50 8.72
C PRO A 71 13.75 -14.80 9.69
N PHE A 72 12.51 -14.45 9.36
CA PHE A 72 11.30 -14.69 10.18
C PHE A 72 10.27 -15.58 9.45
N PRO A 73 10.40 -16.92 9.52
CA PRO A 73 9.57 -17.88 8.78
C PRO A 73 8.09 -17.93 9.20
N THR A 74 7.72 -17.25 10.29
CA THR A 74 6.41 -17.35 10.93
C THR A 74 5.27 -16.72 10.13
N LEU A 75 5.51 -15.66 9.36
CA LEU A 75 4.42 -14.97 8.63
C LEU A 75 4.02 -15.67 7.33
N SER A 76 4.97 -16.27 6.60
CA SER A 76 4.68 -17.01 5.36
C SER A 76 3.91 -18.32 5.62
N GLN A 77 4.17 -18.97 6.77
CA GLN A 77 3.47 -20.20 7.17
C GLN A 77 2.01 -19.96 7.59
N MET A 78 1.67 -18.74 8.00
CA MET A 78 0.28 -18.37 8.32
C MET A 78 -0.53 -17.94 7.10
N ASN A 79 0.08 -17.87 5.91
CA ASN A 79 -0.65 -17.51 4.70
C ASN A 79 -1.60 -18.68 4.32
N PRO A 80 -2.94 -18.48 4.36
CA PRO A 80 -3.89 -19.53 4.02
C PRO A 80 -3.88 -19.87 2.52
N VAL A 81 -3.14 -19.13 1.69
CA VAL A 81 -3.07 -19.32 0.25
C VAL A 81 -2.17 -20.53 -0.11
N PRO A 82 -2.70 -21.51 -0.86
CA PRO A 82 -1.94 -22.66 -1.34
C PRO A 82 -0.73 -22.23 -2.17
N GLU A 83 0.39 -22.95 -2.08
CA GLU A 83 1.65 -22.58 -2.74
C GLU A 83 1.54 -22.39 -4.26
N GLY A 84 0.70 -23.17 -4.94
CA GLY A 84 0.45 -23.01 -6.38
C GLY A 84 -0.34 -21.76 -6.76
N ALA A 85 -1.05 -21.13 -5.81
CA ALA A 85 -1.88 -19.94 -6.03
C ALA A 85 -1.22 -18.63 -5.58
N ARG A 86 -0.09 -18.73 -4.87
CA ARG A 86 0.67 -17.62 -4.27
C ARG A 86 1.08 -16.54 -5.27
N ALA A 87 1.64 -16.93 -6.41
CA ALA A 87 1.98 -15.99 -7.48
C ALA A 87 0.76 -15.17 -7.97
N TYR A 88 -0.40 -15.81 -8.13
CA TYR A 88 -1.64 -15.13 -8.53
C TYR A 88 -2.14 -14.18 -7.43
N PHE A 89 -2.04 -14.59 -6.17
CA PHE A 89 -2.37 -13.74 -5.03
C PHE A 89 -1.50 -12.48 -4.99
N THR A 90 -0.18 -12.62 -5.17
CA THR A 90 0.75 -11.49 -5.21
C THR A 90 0.41 -10.51 -6.33
N VAL A 91 0.17 -11.01 -7.54
CA VAL A 91 -0.24 -10.18 -8.68
C VAL A 91 -1.57 -9.48 -8.41
N ALA A 92 -2.55 -10.17 -7.83
CA ALA A 92 -3.84 -9.59 -7.47
C ALA A 92 -3.70 -8.48 -6.43
N MET A 93 -2.85 -8.67 -5.41
CA MET A 93 -2.59 -7.67 -4.38
C MET A 93 -1.87 -6.45 -4.95
N LEU A 94 -0.90 -6.62 -5.84
CA LEU A 94 -0.26 -5.50 -6.54
C LEU A 94 -1.25 -4.74 -7.43
N ALA A 95 -2.13 -5.45 -8.15
CA ALA A 95 -3.17 -4.82 -8.95
C ALA A 95 -4.15 -4.01 -8.08
N LEU A 96 -4.56 -4.55 -6.93
CA LEU A 96 -5.38 -3.84 -5.94
C LEU A 96 -4.65 -2.64 -5.35
N ALA A 97 -3.34 -2.71 -5.11
CA ALA A 97 -2.54 -1.59 -4.63
C ALA A 97 -2.59 -0.43 -5.63
N VAL A 98 -2.36 -0.71 -6.92
CA VAL A 98 -2.42 0.29 -8.00
C VAL A 98 -3.85 0.84 -8.16
N TRP A 99 -4.86 -0.02 -8.14
CA TRP A 99 -6.25 0.43 -8.23
C TRP A 99 -6.65 1.31 -7.05
N CYS A 100 -6.29 0.94 -5.83
CA CYS A 100 -6.57 1.76 -4.65
C CYS A 100 -5.84 3.10 -4.70
N TRP A 101 -4.62 3.12 -5.22
CA TRP A 101 -3.90 4.38 -5.44
C TRP A 101 -4.67 5.31 -6.37
N ALA A 102 -5.06 4.81 -7.55
CA ALA A 102 -5.72 5.60 -8.59
C ALA A 102 -7.17 6.00 -8.21
N TYR A 103 -7.92 5.11 -7.57
CA TYR A 103 -9.37 5.28 -7.32
C TYR A 103 -9.72 5.55 -5.86
N SER A 104 -8.75 5.82 -4.99
CA SER A 104 -8.98 6.11 -3.57
C SER A 104 -10.00 7.22 -3.30
N GLY A 105 -10.07 8.23 -4.18
CA GLY A 105 -11.06 9.30 -4.10
C GLY A 105 -12.49 8.77 -4.22
N ALA A 106 -12.73 7.85 -5.17
CA ALA A 106 -14.04 7.22 -5.38
C ALA A 106 -14.39 6.22 -4.27
N ILE A 107 -13.40 5.49 -3.74
CA ILE A 107 -13.61 4.58 -2.59
C ILE A 107 -14.07 5.39 -1.38
N ARG A 108 -13.38 6.49 -1.08
CA ARG A 108 -13.72 7.36 0.05
C ARG A 108 -15.10 7.99 -0.11
N SER A 109 -15.45 8.50 -1.29
CA SER A 109 -16.77 9.11 -1.52
C SER A 109 -17.87 8.09 -1.29
N ARG A 110 -17.71 6.87 -1.83
CA ARG A 110 -18.69 5.80 -1.68
C ARG A 110 -18.86 5.35 -0.23
N ILE A 111 -17.77 5.23 0.54
CA ILE A 111 -17.83 4.91 1.97
C ILE A 111 -18.55 6.02 2.75
N ARG A 112 -18.27 7.31 2.46
CA ARG A 112 -18.98 8.42 3.11
C ARG A 112 -20.48 8.41 2.81
N THR A 113 -20.86 8.11 1.57
CA THR A 113 -22.27 7.92 1.18
C THR A 113 -22.92 6.76 1.94
N MET A 114 -22.24 5.62 2.06
CA MET A 114 -22.75 4.46 2.81
C MET A 114 -22.91 4.75 4.30
N LEU A 115 -22.02 5.56 4.88
CA LEU A 115 -22.07 5.97 6.29
C LEU A 115 -23.05 7.12 6.56
N GLY A 116 -23.76 7.62 5.55
CA GLY A 116 -24.73 8.71 5.70
C GLY A 116 -24.12 10.08 5.99
N VAL A 117 -22.80 10.24 5.79
CA VAL A 117 -22.08 11.50 6.02
C VAL A 117 -21.83 12.16 4.67
N SER A 118 -22.78 12.97 4.21
CA SER A 118 -22.61 13.88 3.04
C SER A 118 -21.62 15.00 3.37
#